data_AF-A0A1F2V9J9-F1
#
_entry.id   AF-A0A1F2V9J9-F1
#
_cell.length_a   1.000
_cell.length_b   1.000
_cell.length_c   1.000
_cell.angle_alpha   90.00
_cell.angle_beta   90.00
_cell.angle_gamma   90.00
#
_symmetry.space_group_name_H-M   'P 1'
#
loop_
_entity.id
_entity.type
_entity.pdbx_description
1 polymer ?
#
loop_
_entity_poly.entity_id
_entity_poly.type
_entity_poly.pdbx_seq_one_letter_code
_entity_poly.pdbx_strand_id
1 'polypeptide(L)'
;MKYFLRRKIPVAHDVLVIESGSPEVARRALEGIRKIFPDAQYHLLTCWPDPPPDLFTSVFRAADYPSAWEKARLLVSFARRRWRVLAILCTGEPILWRWKMLALGLLPAKVLVINENADFFWLDWDNRRTLRRFLAIRWGVNREEFFYTLLRALVFPLTLLLLLSTALFLYARRWRRLLTWKINALLAKTSGEPHPAPTGRETLRSKTR
;
A
#
# COMPACT_ATOMS: atom_id res chain seq x y z
N MET A 1 22.64 -12.81 -4.36
CA MET A 1 23.25 -11.81 -3.44
C MET A 1 24.41 -12.40 -2.63
N LYS A 2 25.66 -12.26 -3.11
CA LYS A 2 26.86 -12.83 -2.44
C LYS A 2 27.27 -12.11 -1.14
N TYR A 3 26.93 -10.83 -1.00
CA TYR A 3 27.44 -9.97 0.07
C TYR A 3 26.43 -9.62 1.16
N PHE A 4 25.18 -10.10 1.07
CA PHE A 4 24.12 -9.74 2.03
C PHE A 4 24.45 -10.11 3.48
N LEU A 5 25.13 -11.24 3.69
CA LEU A 5 25.56 -11.71 5.00
C LEU A 5 26.98 -11.23 5.37
N ARG A 6 27.64 -10.44 4.51
CA ARG A 6 29.04 -10.03 4.70
C ARG A 6 29.13 -8.53 4.99
N ARG A 7 29.73 -8.21 6.15
CA ARG A 7 30.01 -6.83 6.56
C ARG A 7 31.05 -6.14 5.68
N LYS A 8 32.05 -6.87 5.17
CA LYS A 8 33.16 -6.31 4.39
C LYS A 8 32.64 -5.55 3.16
N ILE A 9 33.01 -4.27 3.06
CA ILE A 9 32.80 -3.46 1.87
C ILE A 9 33.86 -3.89 0.84
N PRO A 10 33.47 -4.29 -0.39
CA PRO A 10 34.43 -4.64 -1.41
C PRO A 10 35.14 -3.38 -1.92
N VAL A 11 36.43 -3.52 -2.26
CA VAL A 11 37.10 -2.52 -3.09
C VAL A 11 36.39 -2.51 -4.44
N ALA A 12 35.97 -1.32 -4.87
CA ALA A 12 35.14 -1.13 -6.05
C ALA A 12 35.92 -0.31 -7.09
N HIS A 13 36.16 -0.91 -8.26
CA HIS A 13 36.66 -0.20 -9.44
C HIS A 13 35.52 0.21 -10.36
N ASP A 14 34.41 -0.53 -10.32
CA ASP A 14 33.22 -0.25 -11.12
C ASP A 14 31.99 -0.26 -10.19
N VAL A 15 31.23 0.84 -10.25
CA VAL A 15 29.99 1.03 -9.51
C VAL A 15 28.85 1.17 -10.52
N LEU A 16 27.91 0.22 -10.49
CA LEU A 16 26.67 0.35 -11.26
C LEU A 16 25.65 1.15 -10.44
N VAL A 17 25.17 2.25 -10.98
CA VAL A 17 24.10 3.07 -10.43
C VAL A 17 22.82 2.81 -11.22
N ILE A 18 21.80 2.27 -10.55
CA ILE A 18 20.45 2.15 -11.10
C ILE A 18 19.61 3.30 -10.55
N GLU A 19 19.19 4.16 -11.45
CA GLU A 19 18.59 5.46 -11.17
C GLU A 19 17.12 5.46 -11.63
N SER A 20 16.19 5.96 -10.82
CA SER A 20 14.75 5.97 -11.15
C SER A 20 13.97 7.17 -10.60
N GLY A 21 14.60 8.33 -10.46
CA GLY A 21 14.01 9.55 -9.92
C GLY A 21 14.66 10.81 -10.45
N SER A 22 14.72 11.85 -9.62
CA SER A 22 15.17 13.16 -10.09
C SER A 22 16.70 13.24 -10.28
N PRO A 23 17.17 13.95 -11.32
CA PRO A 23 18.60 14.20 -11.56
C PRO A 23 19.35 14.78 -10.36
N GLU A 24 18.71 15.65 -9.58
CA GLU A 24 19.28 16.30 -8.41
C GLU A 24 19.58 15.31 -7.28
N VAL A 25 18.72 14.30 -7.08
CA VAL A 25 18.95 13.25 -6.07
C VAL A 25 20.10 12.36 -6.51
N ALA A 26 20.14 11.96 -7.78
CA ALA A 26 21.21 11.13 -8.30
C ALA A 26 22.57 11.84 -8.23
N ARG A 27 22.62 13.15 -8.53
CA ARG A 27 23.85 13.94 -8.43
C ARG A 27 24.37 14.00 -6.99
N ARG A 28 23.51 14.33 -6.03
CA ARG A 28 23.87 14.36 -4.59
C ARG A 28 24.33 12.98 -4.10
N ALA A 29 23.63 11.92 -4.52
CA ALA A 29 24.01 10.56 -4.19
C ALA A 29 25.38 10.20 -4.78
N LEU A 30 25.64 10.57 -6.03
CA LEU A 30 26.91 10.31 -6.71
C LEU A 30 28.06 11.05 -6.02
N GLU A 31 27.86 12.31 -5.61
CA GLU A 31 28.84 13.06 -4.82
C GLU A 31 29.19 12.33 -3.50
N GLY A 32 28.18 11.78 -2.82
CA GLY A 32 28.38 10.97 -1.61
C GLY A 32 29.18 9.69 -1.89
N ILE A 33 28.86 8.96 -2.95
CA ILE A 33 29.53 7.71 -3.31
C ILE A 33 30.97 7.96 -3.77
N ARG A 34 31.23 9.05 -4.50
CA ARG A 34 32.59 9.46 -4.94
C ARG A 34 33.52 9.77 -3.79
N LYS A 35 32.99 10.25 -2.66
CA LYS A 35 33.80 10.41 -1.44
C LYS A 35 34.25 9.07 -0.85
N ILE A 36 33.50 8.00 -1.08
CA ILE A 36 33.80 6.65 -0.57
C ILE A 36 34.71 5.89 -1.54
N PHE A 37 34.46 6.06 -2.84
CA PHE A 37 35.18 5.36 -3.92
C PHE A 37 35.69 6.36 -4.96
N PRO A 38 36.71 7.19 -4.63
CA PRO A 38 37.18 8.26 -5.52
C PRO A 38 37.72 7.75 -6.86
N ASP A 39 38.36 6.57 -6.86
CA ASP A 39 38.99 5.99 -8.06
C ASP A 39 38.06 5.08 -8.87
N ALA A 40 36.78 4.97 -8.48
CA ALA A 40 35.84 4.10 -9.16
C ALA A 40 35.28 4.72 -10.44
N GLN A 41 35.08 3.88 -11.45
CA GLN A 41 34.30 4.17 -12.63
C GLN A 41 32.81 3.99 -12.32
N TYR A 42 32.00 4.89 -12.85
CA TYR A 42 30.55 4.92 -12.59
C TYR A 42 29.79 4.59 -13.87
N HIS A 43 28.93 3.60 -13.79
CA HIS A 43 28.04 3.21 -14.89
C HIS A 43 26.59 3.49 -14.49
N LEU A 44 25.83 4.11 -15.38
CA LEU A 44 24.44 4.48 -15.13
C LEU A 44 23.48 3.57 -15.89
N LEU A 45 22.48 3.03 -15.20
CA LEU A 45 21.27 2.48 -15.80
C LEU A 45 20.10 3.40 -15.41
N THR A 46 19.51 4.08 -16.38
CA THR A 46 18.55 5.17 -16.14
C THR A 46 17.33 5.06 -17.05
N CYS A 47 16.22 5.67 -16.62
CA CYS A 47 15.06 5.95 -17.46
C CYS A 47 15.04 7.38 -18.05
N TRP A 48 16.06 8.20 -17.80
CA TRP A 48 16.12 9.55 -18.34
C TRP A 48 16.27 9.56 -19.86
N PRO A 49 15.60 10.50 -20.55
CA PRO A 49 15.78 10.69 -21.98
C PRO A 49 17.21 11.19 -22.28
N ASP A 50 17.70 12.17 -21.51
CA ASP A 50 19.01 12.79 -21.70
C ASP A 50 19.81 12.85 -20.39
N PRO A 51 20.54 11.76 -20.05
CA PRO A 51 21.39 11.73 -18.88
C PRO A 51 22.65 12.59 -19.08
N PRO A 52 23.18 13.22 -18.00
CA PRO A 52 24.40 14.00 -18.06
C PRO A 52 25.60 13.10 -18.43
N PRO A 53 26.24 13.30 -19.59
CA PRO A 53 27.26 12.38 -20.12
C PRO A 53 28.57 12.41 -19.30
N ASP A 54 28.91 13.55 -18.71
CA ASP A 54 30.23 13.77 -18.10
C ASP A 54 30.40 13.11 -16.71
N LEU A 55 29.31 12.56 -16.15
CA LEU A 55 29.31 11.96 -14.82
C LEU A 55 29.55 10.45 -14.83
N PHE A 56 29.40 9.79 -15.98
CA PHE A 56 29.36 8.35 -16.09
C PHE A 56 30.21 7.83 -17.24
N THR A 57 31.01 6.81 -16.96
CA THR A 57 31.84 6.10 -17.95
C THR A 57 31.00 5.35 -18.98
N SER A 58 29.81 4.89 -18.59
CA SER A 58 28.86 4.25 -19.51
C SER A 58 27.44 4.51 -19.05
N VAL A 59 26.55 4.72 -20.02
CA VAL A 59 25.13 4.97 -19.79
C VAL A 59 24.32 3.93 -20.55
N PHE A 60 23.41 3.28 -19.84
CA PHE A 60 22.47 2.30 -20.36
C PHE A 60 21.06 2.86 -20.16
N ARG A 61 20.31 3.08 -21.25
CA ARG A 61 18.94 3.57 -21.16
C ARG A 61 18.01 2.38 -21.03
N ALA A 62 17.12 2.42 -20.04
CA ALA A 62 16.15 1.34 -19.82
C ALA A 62 15.21 1.14 -21.02
N ALA A 63 14.98 2.20 -21.81
CA ALA A 63 14.17 2.18 -23.02
C ALA A 63 14.78 1.33 -24.15
N ASP A 64 16.11 1.19 -24.20
CA ASP A 64 16.82 0.44 -25.25
C ASP A 64 16.67 -1.09 -25.10
N TYR A 65 16.10 -1.55 -23.98
CA TYR A 65 15.93 -2.96 -23.66
C TYR A 65 14.48 -3.25 -23.23
N PRO A 66 13.52 -3.24 -24.17
CA PRO A 66 12.11 -3.44 -23.84
C PRO A 66 11.80 -4.85 -23.31
N SER A 67 12.45 -5.89 -23.86
CA SER A 67 12.13 -7.28 -23.54
C SER A 67 12.77 -7.78 -22.24
N ALA A 68 12.18 -8.81 -21.62
CA ALA A 68 12.75 -9.42 -20.43
C ALA A 68 14.10 -10.11 -20.71
N TRP A 69 14.28 -10.67 -21.91
CA TRP A 69 15.50 -11.35 -22.32
C TRP A 69 16.67 -10.37 -22.48
N GLU A 70 16.44 -9.23 -23.12
CA GLU A 70 17.48 -8.18 -23.27
C GLU A 70 17.94 -7.64 -21.91
N LYS A 71 17.00 -7.42 -20.99
CA LYS A 71 17.28 -7.02 -19.60
C LYS A 71 18.18 -8.03 -18.91
N ALA A 72 17.80 -9.31 -18.98
CA ALA A 72 18.58 -10.40 -18.39
C ALA A 72 19.96 -10.51 -19.03
N ARG A 73 20.05 -10.45 -20.37
CA ARG A 73 21.32 -10.50 -21.11
C ARG A 73 22.26 -9.36 -20.71
N LEU A 74 21.74 -8.15 -20.56
CA LEU A 74 22.51 -6.99 -20.10
C LEU A 74 23.04 -7.21 -18.68
N LEU A 75 22.17 -7.60 -17.75
CA LEU A 75 22.57 -7.86 -16.36
C LEU A 75 23.56 -9.03 -16.23
N VAL A 76 23.43 -10.07 -17.06
CA VAL A 76 24.41 -11.16 -17.15
C VAL A 76 25.76 -10.64 -17.65
N SER A 77 25.76 -9.70 -18.61
CA SER A 77 27.01 -9.07 -19.06
C SER A 77 27.71 -8.30 -17.94
N PHE A 78 26.94 -7.61 -17.08
CA PHE A 78 27.45 -6.91 -15.90
C PHE A 78 27.99 -7.89 -14.85
N ALA A 79 27.28 -9.00 -14.60
CA ALA A 79 27.74 -10.05 -13.70
C ALA A 79 29.09 -10.64 -14.16
N ARG A 80 29.29 -10.83 -15.47
CA ARG A 80 30.55 -11.30 -16.05
C ARG A 80 31.70 -10.31 -15.90
N ARG A 81 31.41 -9.00 -15.97
CA ARG A 81 32.38 -7.92 -15.70
C ARG A 81 32.76 -7.80 -14.22
N ARG A 82 32.10 -8.56 -13.33
CA ARG A 82 32.38 -8.63 -11.88
C ARG A 82 32.24 -7.28 -11.17
N TRP A 83 31.30 -6.44 -11.59
CA TRP A 83 30.94 -5.23 -10.86
C TRP A 83 30.55 -5.57 -9.42
N ARG A 84 31.30 -5.03 -8.46
CA ARG A 84 31.21 -5.43 -7.05
C ARG A 84 30.27 -4.57 -6.22
N VAL A 85 29.93 -3.39 -6.71
CA VAL A 85 29.03 -2.46 -6.03
C VAL A 85 27.87 -2.10 -6.96
N LEU A 86 26.67 -2.23 -6.42
CA LEU A 86 25.41 -1.87 -7.07
C LEU A 86 24.74 -0.80 -6.21
N ALA A 87 24.68 0.43 -6.69
CA ALA A 87 23.92 1.52 -6.09
C ALA A 87 22.50 1.54 -6.69
N ILE A 88 21.48 1.52 -5.84
CA ILE A 88 20.08 1.59 -6.26
C ILE A 88 19.47 2.84 -5.66
N LEU A 89 19.10 3.79 -6.52
CA LEU A 89 18.28 4.93 -6.12
C LEU A 89 16.84 4.48 -5.92
N CYS A 90 16.31 4.76 -4.76
CA CYS A 90 14.93 4.52 -4.41
C CYS A 90 14.29 5.89 -4.20
N THR A 91 13.44 6.33 -5.13
CA THR A 91 12.82 7.67 -5.14
C THR A 91 11.29 7.61 -5.14
N GLY A 92 10.70 6.58 -4.52
CA GLY A 92 9.23 6.37 -4.46
C GLY A 92 8.59 5.87 -5.76
N GLU A 93 9.20 6.12 -6.92
CA GLU A 93 8.61 5.76 -8.22
C GLU A 93 8.89 4.29 -8.62
N PRO A 94 7.87 3.53 -9.08
CA PRO A 94 8.01 2.12 -9.47
C PRO A 94 8.59 1.92 -10.88
N ILE A 95 9.06 2.97 -11.57
CA ILE A 95 9.43 2.97 -13.00
C ILE A 95 10.45 1.86 -13.33
N LEU A 96 11.52 1.74 -12.54
CA LEU A 96 12.56 0.74 -12.76
C LEU A 96 12.49 -0.46 -11.80
N TRP A 97 11.33 -0.73 -11.20
CA TRP A 97 11.18 -1.83 -10.24
C TRP A 97 11.70 -3.16 -10.78
N ARG A 98 11.31 -3.52 -12.03
CA ARG A 98 11.75 -4.78 -12.66
C ARG A 98 13.27 -4.86 -12.81
N TRP A 99 13.91 -3.76 -13.24
CA TRP A 99 15.37 -3.68 -13.36
C TRP A 99 16.07 -3.83 -12.02
N LYS A 100 15.58 -3.13 -10.99
CA LYS A 100 16.12 -3.23 -9.62
C LYS A 100 16.03 -4.66 -9.10
N MET A 101 14.86 -5.30 -9.23
CA MET A 101 14.65 -6.66 -8.75
C MET A 101 15.51 -7.68 -9.50
N LEU A 102 15.60 -7.57 -10.84
CA LEU A 102 16.47 -8.42 -11.63
C LEU A 102 17.95 -8.21 -11.28
N ALA A 103 18.38 -6.97 -11.08
CA ALA A 103 19.74 -6.64 -10.69
C ALA A 103 20.09 -7.20 -9.31
N LEU A 104 19.19 -7.10 -8.33
CA LEU A 104 19.35 -7.67 -6.99
C LEU A 104 19.51 -9.21 -7.03
N GLY A 105 18.76 -9.87 -7.92
CA GLY A 105 18.79 -11.33 -8.08
C GLY A 105 20.02 -11.83 -8.83
N LEU A 106 20.34 -11.20 -9.97
CA LEU A 106 21.35 -11.68 -10.91
C LEU A 106 22.77 -11.18 -10.60
N LEU A 107 22.92 -9.98 -10.04
CA LEU A 107 24.25 -9.42 -9.79
C LEU A 107 24.83 -9.93 -8.47
N PRO A 108 26.04 -10.52 -8.49
CA PRO A 108 26.75 -10.88 -7.27
C PRO A 108 27.47 -9.67 -6.66
N ALA A 109 26.80 -8.50 -6.61
CA ALA A 109 27.33 -7.24 -6.09
C ALA A 109 26.89 -6.97 -4.64
N LYS A 110 27.62 -6.12 -3.93
CA LYS A 110 27.16 -5.53 -2.66
C LYS A 110 26.27 -4.34 -2.99
N VAL A 111 25.09 -4.31 -2.40
CA VAL A 111 24.05 -3.37 -2.79
C VAL A 111 24.04 -2.19 -1.82
N LEU A 112 24.15 -0.99 -2.37
CA LEU A 112 23.98 0.28 -1.68
C LEU A 112 22.60 0.83 -2.04
N VAL A 113 21.74 1.02 -1.04
CA VAL A 113 20.41 1.60 -1.24
C VAL A 113 20.50 3.07 -0.91
N ILE A 114 20.00 3.91 -1.82
CA ILE A 114 20.00 5.36 -1.68
C ILE A 114 18.56 5.84 -1.59
N ASN A 115 18.28 6.66 -0.58
CA ASN A 115 16.95 7.20 -0.32
C ASN A 115 16.66 8.49 -1.12
N GLU A 116 15.41 8.96 -1.11
CA GLU A 116 15.04 10.26 -1.69
C GLU A 116 15.83 11.45 -1.12
N ASN A 117 16.30 11.34 0.12
CA ASN A 117 17.13 12.36 0.78
C ASN A 117 18.62 12.29 0.39
N ALA A 118 19.00 11.41 -0.55
CA ALA A 118 20.39 11.06 -0.88
C ALA A 118 21.19 10.40 0.27
N ASP A 119 20.52 9.98 1.34
CA ASP A 119 21.10 9.12 2.36
C ASP A 119 21.33 7.71 1.80
N PHE A 120 22.47 7.11 2.10
CA PHE A 120 22.82 5.77 1.62
C PHE A 120 23.07 4.80 2.76
N PHE A 121 22.64 3.56 2.57
CA PHE A 121 22.92 2.46 3.49
C PHE A 121 23.18 1.16 2.73
N TRP A 122 24.00 0.28 3.31
CA TRP A 122 24.27 -1.02 2.72
C TRP A 122 23.09 -1.96 2.95
N LEU A 123 22.69 -2.67 1.91
CA LEU A 123 21.73 -3.77 2.02
C LEU A 123 22.45 -5.02 2.53
N ASP A 124 22.66 -5.05 3.85
CA ASP A 124 23.23 -6.17 4.56
C ASP A 124 22.47 -6.48 5.85
N TRP A 125 22.80 -7.61 6.48
CA TRP A 125 22.14 -8.09 7.68
C TRP A 125 22.25 -7.12 8.87
N ASP A 126 23.34 -6.37 8.95
CA ASP A 126 23.60 -5.42 10.05
C ASP A 126 22.62 -4.25 9.99
N ASN A 127 22.35 -3.76 8.78
CA ASN A 127 21.41 -2.69 8.51
C ASN A 127 19.94 -3.13 8.44
N ARG A 128 19.59 -4.34 8.91
CA ARG A 128 18.20 -4.85 8.90
C ARG A 128 17.20 -3.96 9.64
N ARG A 129 17.63 -3.18 10.64
CA ARG A 129 16.75 -2.21 11.34
C ARG A 129 16.42 -1.04 10.41
N THR A 130 17.43 -0.48 9.77
CA THR A 130 17.30 0.59 8.76
C THR A 130 16.48 0.11 7.57
N LEU A 131 16.77 -1.08 7.05
CA LEU A 131 16.00 -1.69 5.96
C LEU A 131 14.53 -1.84 6.33
N ARG A 132 14.21 -2.39 7.52
CA ARG A 132 12.81 -2.52 7.97
C ARG A 132 12.10 -1.18 8.10
N ARG A 133 12.78 -0.15 8.62
CA ARG A 133 12.21 1.20 8.73
C ARG A 133 11.94 1.80 7.36
N PHE A 134 12.93 1.73 6.46
CA PHE A 134 12.80 2.18 5.08
C PHE A 134 11.65 1.48 4.35
N LEU A 135 11.55 0.16 4.50
CA LEU A 135 10.47 -0.65 3.95
C LEU A 135 9.11 -0.29 4.56
N ALA A 136 9.03 -0.06 5.87
CA ALA A 136 7.80 0.37 6.53
C ALA A 136 7.28 1.71 6.00
N ILE A 137 8.17 2.70 5.84
CA ILE A 137 7.85 4.00 5.24
C ILE A 137 7.35 3.79 3.80
N ARG A 138 8.03 2.95 3.01
CA ARG A 138 7.67 2.69 1.61
C ARG A 138 6.35 1.97 1.40
N TRP A 139 5.99 1.05 2.28
CA TRP A 139 4.69 0.38 2.21
C TRP A 139 3.55 1.20 2.79
N GLY A 140 3.79 2.46 3.19
CA GLY A 140 2.80 3.26 3.89
C GLY A 140 2.40 2.63 5.23
N VAL A 141 3.21 1.71 5.75
CA VAL A 141 3.05 1.13 7.08
C VAL A 141 3.66 2.13 8.07
N ASN A 142 3.04 3.31 8.14
CA ASN A 142 3.01 4.06 9.37
C ASN A 142 2.31 3.14 10.36
N ARG A 143 3.06 2.57 11.31
CA ARG A 143 2.54 1.61 12.29
C ARG A 143 1.25 2.14 12.94
N GLU A 144 1.18 3.44 13.16
CA GLU A 144 0.01 4.14 13.71
C GLU A 144 -1.22 3.98 12.81
N GLU A 145 -1.13 4.35 11.53
CA GLU A 145 -2.26 4.25 10.57
C GLU A 145 -2.69 2.80 10.29
N PHE A 146 -1.75 1.85 10.32
CA PHE A 146 -2.08 0.42 10.14
C PHE A 146 -2.98 -0.10 11.28
N PHE A 147 -2.67 0.25 12.53
CA PHE A 147 -3.52 -0.13 13.67
C PHE A 147 -4.90 0.51 13.58
N TYR A 148 -5.00 1.79 13.21
CA TYR A 148 -6.29 2.46 13.02
C TYR A 148 -7.10 1.84 11.88
N THR A 149 -6.46 1.48 10.77
CA THR A 149 -7.13 0.86 9.62
C THR A 149 -7.63 -0.55 9.95
N LEU A 150 -6.81 -1.35 10.64
CA LEU A 150 -7.19 -2.69 11.09
C LEU A 150 -8.32 -2.64 12.13
N LEU A 151 -8.20 -1.72 13.10
CA LEU A 151 -9.25 -1.50 14.10
C LEU A 151 -10.55 -1.05 13.42
N ARG A 152 -10.50 -0.14 12.46
CA ARG A 152 -11.68 0.31 11.70
C ARG A 152 -12.30 -0.81 10.87
N ALA A 153 -11.47 -1.66 10.26
CA ALA A 153 -11.92 -2.84 9.52
C ALA A 153 -12.59 -3.89 10.41
N LEU A 154 -12.21 -3.99 11.69
CA LEU A 154 -12.85 -4.86 12.68
C LEU A 154 -14.09 -4.24 13.32
N VAL A 155 -14.06 -2.95 13.63
CA VAL A 155 -15.16 -2.22 14.27
C VAL A 155 -16.35 -2.09 13.33
N PHE A 156 -16.13 -1.86 12.03
CA PHE A 156 -17.19 -1.69 11.04
C PHE A 156 -18.17 -2.88 10.93
N PRO A 157 -17.73 -4.14 10.73
CA PRO A 157 -18.66 -5.26 10.67
C PRO A 157 -19.35 -5.50 12.01
N LEU A 158 -18.68 -5.22 13.12
CA LEU A 158 -19.25 -5.39 14.46
C LEU A 158 -20.37 -4.37 14.74
N THR A 159 -20.16 -3.09 14.39
CA THR A 159 -21.17 -2.04 14.53
C THR A 159 -22.34 -2.27 13.57
N LEU A 160 -22.07 -2.73 12.34
CA LEU A 160 -23.12 -3.09 11.39
C LEU A 160 -23.98 -4.25 11.92
N LEU A 161 -23.37 -5.31 12.44
CA LEU A 161 -24.08 -6.44 13.05
C LEU A 161 -24.91 -6.01 14.26
N LEU A 162 -24.36 -5.15 15.12
CA LEU A 162 -25.08 -4.60 16.26
C LEU A 162 -26.31 -3.79 15.82
N LEU A 163 -26.15 -2.94 14.80
CA LEU A 163 -27.25 -2.14 14.24
C LEU A 163 -28.33 -3.02 13.59
N LEU A 164 -27.94 -4.04 12.84
CA LEU A 164 -28.88 -5.00 12.24
C LEU A 164 -29.63 -5.80 13.30
N SER A 165 -28.94 -6.26 14.36
CA SER A 165 -29.55 -6.99 15.46
C SER A 165 -30.56 -6.13 16.23
N THR A 166 -30.18 -4.89 16.56
CA THR A 166 -31.06 -3.95 17.26
C THR A 166 -32.27 -3.57 16.41
N ALA A 167 -32.10 -3.31 15.11
CA ALA A 167 -33.20 -3.08 14.18
C ALA A 167 -34.15 -4.29 14.14
N LEU A 168 -33.61 -5.50 13.94
CA LEU A 168 -34.40 -6.73 13.88
C LEU A 168 -35.22 -6.94 15.17
N PHE A 169 -34.62 -6.70 16.33
CA PHE A 169 -35.30 -6.80 17.62
C PHE A 169 -36.47 -5.82 17.74
N LEU A 170 -36.27 -4.56 17.36
CA LEU A 170 -37.32 -3.53 17.40
C LEU A 170 -38.47 -3.85 16.44
N TYR A 171 -38.16 -4.30 15.22
CA TYR A 171 -39.16 -4.70 14.24
C TYR A 171 -39.93 -5.95 14.68
N ALA A 172 -39.25 -6.98 15.20
CA ALA A 172 -39.87 -8.17 15.75
C ALA A 172 -40.82 -7.83 16.91
N ARG A 173 -40.39 -6.95 17.83
CA ARG A 173 -41.23 -6.47 18.94
C ARG A 173 -42.45 -5.69 18.44
N ARG A 174 -42.30 -4.86 17.41
CA ARG A 174 -43.42 -4.13 16.80
C ARG A 174 -44.41 -5.09 16.14
N TRP A 175 -43.92 -6.04 15.35
CA TRP A 175 -44.76 -7.06 14.71
C TRP A 175 -45.49 -7.93 15.71
N ARG A 176 -44.83 -8.36 16.79
CA ARG A 176 -45.48 -9.12 17.87
C ARG A 176 -46.66 -8.35 18.48
N ARG A 177 -46.53 -7.03 18.67
CA ARG A 177 -47.64 -6.18 19.16
C ARG A 177 -48.79 -6.07 18.15
N LEU A 178 -48.48 -5.91 16.86
CA LEU A 178 -49.51 -5.83 15.82
C LEU A 178 -50.23 -7.17 15.63
N LEU A 179 -49.51 -8.30 15.68
CA LEU A 179 -50.08 -9.63 15.60
C LEU A 179 -50.99 -9.93 16.79
N THR A 180 -50.54 -9.63 18.02
CA THR A 180 -51.38 -9.81 19.21
C THR A 180 -52.63 -8.93 19.17
N TRP A 181 -52.53 -7.68 18.74
CA TRP A 181 -53.70 -6.83 18.54
C TRP A 181 -54.67 -7.39 17.48
N LYS A 182 -54.15 -7.85 16.33
CA LYS A 182 -54.97 -8.43 15.26
C LYS A 182 -55.65 -9.73 15.69
N ILE A 183 -54.96 -10.59 16.45
CA ILE A 183 -55.51 -11.82 17.00
C ILE A 183 -56.64 -11.50 18.00
N ASN A 184 -56.41 -10.56 18.93
CA ASN A 184 -57.43 -10.15 19.90
C ASN A 184 -58.66 -9.53 19.22
N ALA A 185 -58.47 -8.71 18.18
CA ALA A 185 -59.56 -8.14 17.40
C ALA A 185 -60.37 -9.22 16.64
N LEU A 186 -59.70 -10.24 16.11
CA LEU A 186 -60.37 -11.38 15.47
C LEU A 186 -61.16 -12.19 16.50
N LEU A 187 -60.56 -12.50 17.66
CA LEU A 187 -61.22 -13.23 18.75
C LEU A 187 -62.47 -12.48 19.27
N ALA A 188 -62.39 -11.15 19.42
CA ALA A 188 -63.53 -10.32 19.81
C ALA A 188 -64.66 -10.32 18.77
N LYS A 189 -64.32 -10.47 17.48
CA LYS A 189 -65.31 -10.59 16.39
C LYS A 189 -65.99 -11.97 16.38
N THR A 190 -65.27 -13.04 16.72
CA THR A 190 -65.84 -14.40 16.82
C THR A 190 -66.65 -14.63 18.09
N SER A 191 -66.38 -13.91 19.19
CA SER A 191 -67.14 -14.04 20.44
C SER A 191 -68.56 -13.48 20.38
N GLY A 192 -68.99 -12.92 19.24
CA GLY A 192 -70.41 -12.71 18.94
C GLY A 192 -71.16 -11.97 20.03
N GLU A 193 -70.67 -10.82 20.50
CA GLU A 193 -71.53 -9.97 21.32
C GLU A 193 -72.68 -9.44 20.44
N PRO A 194 -73.94 -9.70 20.82
CA PRO A 194 -75.09 -9.21 20.07
C PRO A 194 -75.09 -7.69 20.14
N HIS A 195 -75.17 -7.06 18.96
CA HIS A 195 -75.40 -5.64 18.80
C HIS A 195 -76.55 -5.22 19.74
N PRO A 196 -76.33 -4.33 20.73
CA PRO A 196 -77.46 -3.74 21.43
C PRO A 196 -78.28 -2.98 20.39
N ALA A 197 -79.55 -3.36 20.27
CA ALA A 197 -80.51 -2.72 19.39
C ALA A 197 -80.47 -1.20 19.60
N PRO A 198 -80.61 -0.40 18.53
CA PRO A 198 -80.66 1.05 18.66
C PRO A 198 -81.89 1.42 19.50
N THR A 199 -81.68 1.68 20.79
CA THR A 199 -82.66 2.34 21.65
C THR A 199 -82.89 3.74 21.09
N GLY A 200 -83.98 3.88 20.36
CA GLY A 200 -84.53 5.15 19.95
C GLY A 200 -84.71 6.05 21.17
N ARG A 201 -84.03 7.20 21.14
CA ARG A 201 -84.50 8.39 21.83
C ARG A 201 -84.60 9.49 20.79
N GLU A 202 -85.80 9.60 20.24
CA GLU A 202 -86.34 10.87 19.78
C GLU A 202 -86.13 11.91 20.89
N THR A 203 -85.36 12.94 20.61
CA THR A 203 -85.56 14.24 21.25
C THR A 203 -85.88 15.23 20.15
N LEU A 204 -87.18 15.29 19.84
CA LEU A 204 -87.84 16.50 19.37
C LEU A 204 -87.35 17.67 20.24
N ARG A 205 -86.63 18.62 19.65
CA ARG A 205 -86.51 19.96 20.23
C ARG A 205 -86.93 20.98 19.19
N SER A 206 -88.22 21.30 19.31
CA SER A 206 -88.86 22.50 18.81
C SER A 206 -88.08 23.77 19.20
N LYS A 207 -88.13 24.78 18.32
CA LYS A 207 -88.74 26.11 18.54
C LYS A 207 -87.93 27.26 17.91
N THR A 208 -88.60 27.95 16.97
CA THR A 208 -88.65 29.42 16.77
C THR A 208 -87.33 30.19 16.62
N ARG A 209 -87.07 30.73 15.43
CA ARG A 209 -87.54 32.08 15.04
C ARG A 209 -87.40 32.28 13.53
#